data_AF-A0A2J8TRZ8-F1
#
_entry.id   AF-A0A2J8TRZ8-F1
#
_cell.length_a   1.000
_cell.length_b   1.000
_cell.length_c   1.000
_cell.angle_alpha   90.00
_cell.angle_beta   90.00
_cell.angle_gamma   90.00
#
_symmetry.space_group_name_H-M   'P 1'
#
loop_
_entity.id
_entity.type
_entity.pdbx_description
1 polymer ?
#
loop_
_entity_poly.entity_id
_entity_poly.type
_entity_poly.pdbx_seq_one_letter_code
_entity_poly.pdbx_strand_id
1 'polypeptide(L)'
;MAAMAVGGAGGSRVSSGRDLNCVPEIADTLGAVAKQGFDFLCMPVFHPRFKREFIQEPAKNRPGPQTRSDLLLSGRDWNTLIVGKLSPWIRPDSKVEKIRRNSEAFWMRVPLVAPEDLRDDIIENAPTTHTQEYSGEEKTWMWWHNFRTLCDYSKRIAVALEIGADLPSNHVIDRWLGEP
;
A
#
# COMPACT_ATOMS: atom_id res chain seq x y z
N MET A 1 23.18 19.66 -20.33
CA MET A 1 24.49 19.38 -19.72
C MET A 1 24.27 19.28 -18.22
N ALA A 2 24.32 18.15 -17.52
CA ALA A 2 24.73 16.80 -17.87
C ALA A 2 23.81 15.82 -17.13
N ALA A 3 23.42 14.73 -17.82
CA ALA A 3 22.87 13.56 -17.18
C ALA A 3 24.01 12.87 -16.42
N MET A 4 23.94 12.82 -15.10
CA MET A 4 24.81 11.97 -14.31
C MET A 4 24.16 10.58 -14.23
N ALA A 5 24.26 9.84 -15.34
CA ALA A 5 24.20 8.39 -15.27
C ALA A 5 25.54 7.93 -14.69
N VAL A 6 25.57 7.66 -13.38
CA VAL A 6 26.70 6.99 -12.76
C VAL A 6 26.60 5.50 -13.14
N GLY A 7 27.44 5.09 -14.09
CA GLY A 7 27.74 3.69 -14.35
C GLY A 7 28.93 3.22 -13.53
N GLY A 8 28.91 1.95 -13.10
CA GLY A 8 30.10 1.26 -12.58
C GLY A 8 29.81 -0.03 -11.81
N ALA A 9 30.38 -1.13 -12.31
CA ALA A 9 30.57 -2.47 -11.71
C ALA A 9 29.38 -3.44 -11.71
N GLY A 10 29.61 -4.65 -12.24
CA GLY A 10 28.67 -5.77 -12.38
C GLY A 10 28.24 -6.43 -11.06
N GLY A 11 27.70 -5.65 -10.14
CA GLY A 11 26.84 -6.13 -9.06
C GLY A 11 25.38 -6.06 -9.49
N SER A 12 24.53 -6.91 -8.92
CA SER A 12 23.08 -6.84 -9.11
C SER A 12 22.57 -5.44 -8.73
N ARG A 13 22.12 -4.64 -9.71
CA ARG A 13 21.43 -3.37 -9.44
C ARG A 13 20.10 -3.69 -8.77
N VAL A 14 19.91 -3.24 -7.54
CA VAL A 14 18.64 -3.35 -6.82
C VAL A 14 17.82 -2.10 -7.11
N SER A 15 16.58 -2.29 -7.57
CA SER A 15 15.61 -1.19 -7.69
C SER A 15 14.96 -0.94 -6.32
N SER A 16 15.06 0.28 -5.81
CA SER A 16 14.58 0.63 -4.47
C SER A 16 13.73 1.89 -4.48
N GLY A 17 12.56 1.84 -3.85
CA GLY A 17 11.66 2.98 -3.70
C GLY A 17 11.55 3.48 -2.26
N ARG A 18 11.19 4.75 -2.09
CA ARG A 18 10.86 5.32 -0.77
C ARG A 18 9.36 5.37 -0.56
N ASP A 19 8.86 4.79 0.53
CA ASP A 19 7.47 4.93 0.93
C ASP A 19 7.26 6.09 1.91
N LEU A 20 6.36 7.03 1.57
CA LEU A 20 6.00 8.17 2.42
C LEU A 20 4.49 8.34 2.49
N ASN A 21 3.97 8.71 3.68
CA ASN A 21 2.57 9.10 3.87
C ASN A 21 2.38 10.61 4.05
N CYS A 22 3.47 11.37 4.15
CA CYS A 22 3.45 12.82 4.29
C CYS A 22 4.35 13.42 3.19
N VAL A 23 3.73 14.10 2.23
CA VAL A 23 4.42 14.77 1.12
C VAL A 23 3.86 16.19 1.01
N PRO A 24 4.44 17.16 1.74
CA PRO A 24 4.01 18.56 1.67
C PRO A 24 4.21 19.14 0.26
N GLU A 25 5.44 19.06 -0.25
CA GLU A 25 5.81 19.54 -1.60
C GLU A 25 6.36 18.40 -2.45
N ILE A 26 5.71 18.11 -3.58
CA ILE A 26 6.00 16.91 -4.36
C ILE A 26 7.36 16.95 -5.06
N ALA A 27 7.69 18.08 -5.70
CA ALA A 27 8.92 18.23 -6.46
C ALA A 27 10.14 18.20 -5.54
N ASP A 28 10.08 18.91 -4.42
CA ASP A 28 11.15 18.94 -3.42
C ASP A 28 11.35 17.59 -2.76
N THR A 29 10.26 16.90 -2.41
CA THR A 29 10.32 15.55 -1.82
C THR A 29 10.92 14.56 -2.81
N LEU A 30 10.50 14.60 -4.09
CA LEU A 30 11.05 13.72 -5.12
C LEU A 30 12.55 13.98 -5.33
N GLY A 31 12.97 15.26 -5.34
CA GLY A 31 14.38 15.64 -5.41
C GLY A 31 15.18 15.15 -4.20
N ALA A 32 14.62 15.21 -3.00
CA ALA A 32 15.26 14.69 -1.78
C ALA A 32 15.38 13.15 -1.79
N VAL A 33 14.35 12.46 -2.25
CA VAL A 33 14.33 10.99 -2.40
C VAL A 33 15.36 10.53 -3.43
N ALA A 34 15.45 11.21 -4.57
CA ALA A 34 16.47 10.93 -5.59
C ALA A 34 17.90 11.16 -5.06
N LYS A 35 18.12 12.22 -4.27
CA LYS A 35 19.42 12.49 -3.62
C LYS A 35 19.83 11.41 -2.62
N GLN A 36 18.87 10.71 -2.02
CA GLN A 36 19.11 9.56 -1.14
C GLN A 36 19.43 8.27 -1.90
N GLY A 37 19.33 8.27 -3.24
CA GLY A 37 19.64 7.13 -4.09
C GLY A 37 18.46 6.20 -4.37
N PHE A 38 17.22 6.58 -4.03
CA PHE A 38 16.03 5.82 -4.40
C PHE A 38 15.63 6.06 -5.86
N ASP A 39 15.13 5.02 -6.51
CA ASP A 39 14.70 5.04 -7.91
C ASP A 39 13.28 5.61 -8.09
N PHE A 40 12.40 5.46 -7.10
CA PHE A 40 11.00 5.92 -7.16
C PHE A 40 10.43 6.27 -5.78
N LEU A 41 9.27 6.92 -5.77
CA LEU A 41 8.55 7.38 -4.58
C LEU A 41 7.13 6.80 -4.56
N CYS A 42 6.81 6.05 -3.51
CA CYS A 42 5.44 5.67 -3.17
C CYS A 42 4.80 6.77 -2.32
N MET A 43 3.73 7.38 -2.81
CA MET A 43 3.07 8.48 -2.09
C MET A 43 1.56 8.55 -2.32
N PRO A 44 0.78 9.16 -1.40
CA PRO A 44 -0.64 9.37 -1.57
C PRO A 44 -0.93 10.36 -2.70
N VAL A 45 -1.76 9.95 -3.67
CA VAL A 45 -2.22 10.85 -4.75
C VAL A 45 -3.25 11.86 -4.23
N PHE A 46 -3.97 11.50 -3.16
CA PHE A 46 -4.83 12.37 -2.38
C PHE A 46 -4.28 12.47 -0.97
N HIS A 47 -4.42 13.63 -0.31
CA HIS A 47 -3.95 13.79 1.06
C HIS A 47 -4.61 12.72 1.97
N PRO A 48 -3.85 11.90 2.73
CA PRO A 48 -4.38 10.73 3.44
C PRO A 48 -5.48 11.03 4.45
N ARG A 49 -5.53 12.25 5.00
CA ARG A 49 -6.57 12.67 5.95
C ARG A 49 -7.75 13.38 5.29
N PHE A 50 -7.69 13.60 3.97
CA PHE A 50 -8.77 14.26 3.24
C PHE A 50 -9.89 13.27 2.91
N LYS A 51 -10.68 12.93 3.95
CA LYS A 51 -11.86 12.08 3.79
C LYS A 51 -12.93 12.82 2.98
N ARG A 52 -13.49 12.12 2.00
CA ARG A 52 -14.51 12.64 1.07
C ARG A 52 -15.87 12.00 1.39
N GLU A 53 -16.92 12.78 1.14
CA GLU A 53 -18.32 12.38 1.25
C GLU A 53 -18.95 12.53 -0.13
N PHE A 54 -19.74 11.55 -0.57
CA PHE A 54 -20.35 11.54 -1.91
C PHE A 54 -21.88 11.52 -1.86
N ILE A 55 -22.46 11.26 -0.69
CA ILE A 55 -23.89 10.99 -0.52
C ILE A 55 -24.56 12.13 0.23
N GLN A 56 -24.02 12.52 1.38
CA GLN A 56 -24.68 13.49 2.28
C GLN A 56 -24.21 14.93 2.08
N GLU A 57 -25.17 15.86 2.04
CA GLU A 57 -24.91 17.29 2.10
C GLU A 57 -24.67 17.75 3.55
N PRO A 58 -23.90 18.83 3.78
CA PRO A 58 -23.27 19.70 2.78
C PRO A 58 -21.90 19.20 2.32
N ALA A 59 -21.33 18.18 2.97
CA ALA A 59 -19.96 17.74 2.76
C ALA A 59 -19.68 17.22 1.34
N LYS A 60 -20.69 16.64 0.68
CA LYS A 60 -20.65 16.26 -0.75
C LYS A 60 -20.25 17.44 -1.65
N ASN A 61 -20.69 18.65 -1.32
CA ASN A 61 -20.50 19.84 -2.14
C ASN A 61 -19.31 20.68 -1.67
N ARG A 62 -18.31 20.06 -1.02
CA ARG A 62 -17.10 20.75 -0.55
C ARG A 62 -16.39 21.41 -1.75
N PRO A 63 -16.22 22.75 -1.75
CA PRO A 63 -15.58 23.46 -2.84
C PRO A 63 -14.06 23.25 -2.86
N GLY A 64 -13.44 23.61 -3.98
CA GLY A 64 -12.00 23.60 -4.16
C GLY A 64 -11.44 22.34 -4.83
N PRO A 65 -10.14 22.37 -5.18
CA PRO A 65 -9.48 21.24 -5.80
C PRO A 65 -9.43 20.06 -4.83
N GLN A 66 -9.79 18.88 -5.32
CA GLN A 66 -9.86 17.66 -4.49
C GLN A 66 -8.47 17.08 -4.20
N THR A 67 -7.47 17.40 -5.04
CA THR A 67 -6.07 17.06 -4.84
C THR A 67 -5.15 18.04 -5.56
N ARG A 68 -3.84 17.81 -5.45
CA ARG A 68 -2.76 18.55 -6.10
C ARG A 68 -2.85 18.48 -7.63
N SER A 69 -2.34 19.51 -8.30
CA SER A 69 -2.26 19.56 -9.76
C SER A 69 -1.24 18.56 -10.31
N ASP A 70 -1.52 18.01 -11.48
CA ASP A 70 -0.60 17.18 -12.26
C ASP A 70 0.56 18.01 -12.84
N LEU A 71 0.38 19.32 -13.05
CA LEU A 71 1.42 20.24 -13.53
C LEU A 71 2.61 20.40 -12.58
N LEU A 72 2.52 19.88 -11.35
CA LEU A 72 3.61 19.93 -10.38
C LEU A 72 4.82 19.06 -10.75
N LEU A 73 4.64 18.09 -11.65
CA LEU A 73 5.71 17.25 -12.19
C LEU A 73 5.58 17.11 -13.71
N SER A 74 6.65 16.70 -14.38
CA SER A 74 6.57 16.34 -15.78
C SER A 74 5.78 15.04 -15.97
N GLY A 75 5.16 14.85 -17.13
CA GLY A 75 4.48 13.58 -17.45
C GLY A 75 5.42 12.36 -17.40
N ARG A 76 6.72 12.56 -17.66
CA ARG A 76 7.73 11.51 -17.51
C ARG A 76 7.89 11.12 -16.04
N ASP A 77 8.03 12.09 -15.14
CA ASP A 77 8.21 11.84 -13.72
C ASP A 77 7.00 11.11 -13.12
N TRP A 78 5.79 11.52 -13.50
CA TRP A 78 4.56 10.80 -13.12
C TRP A 78 4.55 9.34 -13.59
N ASN A 79 5.01 9.08 -14.81
CA ASN A 79 4.98 7.75 -15.40
C ASN A 79 6.07 6.82 -14.87
N THR A 80 7.22 7.36 -14.41
CA THR A 80 8.39 6.52 -14.09
C THR A 80 8.85 6.59 -12.64
N LEU A 81 8.53 7.66 -11.92
CA LEU A 81 9.09 7.90 -10.57
C LEU A 81 8.05 7.83 -9.46
N ILE A 82 6.75 7.81 -9.78
CA ILE A 82 5.68 7.87 -8.79
C ILE A 82 4.86 6.58 -8.78
N VAL A 83 4.73 5.99 -7.58
CA VAL A 83 3.78 4.92 -7.29
C VAL A 83 2.66 5.49 -6.41
N GLY A 84 1.44 5.48 -6.93
CA GLY A 84 0.29 6.06 -6.24
C GLY A 84 -0.23 5.16 -5.12
N LYS A 85 -0.49 5.74 -3.94
CA LYS A 85 -1.11 5.06 -2.80
C LYS A 85 -2.57 5.41 -2.62
N LEU A 86 -3.37 4.39 -2.30
CA LEU A 86 -4.76 4.56 -1.89
C LEU A 86 -4.83 5.24 -0.51
N SER A 87 -5.83 6.09 -0.30
CA SER A 87 -6.05 6.70 1.01
C SER A 87 -6.49 5.67 2.05
N PRO A 88 -5.96 5.70 3.30
CA PRO A 88 -6.17 4.64 4.29
C PRO A 88 -7.60 4.54 4.81
N TRP A 89 -8.42 5.57 4.62
CA TRP A 89 -9.83 5.59 5.07
C TRP A 89 -10.79 4.90 4.11
N ILE A 90 -10.36 4.52 2.92
CA ILE A 90 -11.17 3.82 1.91
C ILE A 90 -11.31 2.35 2.34
N ARG A 91 -12.53 1.93 2.66
CA ARG A 91 -12.84 0.57 3.14
C ARG A 91 -14.13 0.05 2.50
N PRO A 92 -14.04 -0.54 1.28
CA PRO A 92 -15.21 -1.06 0.57
C PRO A 92 -15.90 -2.20 1.35
N ASP A 93 -15.15 -3.00 2.09
CA ASP A 93 -15.70 -4.13 2.87
C ASP A 93 -16.27 -3.72 4.25
N SER A 94 -16.45 -2.42 4.50
CA SER A 94 -16.98 -1.93 5.78
C SER A 94 -18.40 -2.46 6.04
N LYS A 95 -18.64 -2.97 7.25
CA LYS A 95 -19.99 -3.38 7.70
C LYS A 95 -20.97 -2.21 7.78
N VAL A 96 -20.46 -0.98 7.91
CA VAL A 96 -21.28 0.24 7.91
C VAL A 96 -21.56 0.66 6.47
N GLU A 97 -22.82 0.54 6.06
CA GLU A 97 -23.26 0.82 4.69
C GLU A 97 -22.83 2.21 4.18
N LYS A 98 -22.94 3.25 5.01
CA LYS A 98 -22.50 4.60 4.64
C LYS A 98 -21.00 4.66 4.31
N ILE A 99 -20.17 3.94 5.06
CA ILE A 99 -18.71 3.90 4.83
C ILE A 99 -18.41 3.09 3.58
N ARG A 100 -19.08 1.93 3.44
CA ARG A 100 -18.96 1.06 2.26
C ARG A 100 -19.33 1.83 0.99
N ARG A 101 -20.53 2.40 0.90
CA ARG A 101 -20.98 3.16 -0.28
C ARG A 101 -20.07 4.35 -0.62
N ASN A 102 -19.58 5.08 0.38
CA ASN A 102 -18.61 6.16 0.16
C ASN A 102 -17.21 5.65 -0.26
N SER A 103 -16.86 4.41 0.09
CA SER A 103 -15.59 3.77 -0.27
C SER A 103 -15.66 3.02 -1.60
N GLU A 104 -16.83 2.50 -2.00
CA GLU A 104 -17.09 1.82 -3.28
C GLU A 104 -16.88 2.72 -4.50
N ALA A 105 -16.98 4.05 -4.30
CA ALA A 105 -16.55 5.01 -5.32
C ALA A 105 -15.03 4.94 -5.62
N PHE A 106 -14.26 4.14 -4.86
CA PHE A 106 -12.82 3.93 -4.99
C PHE A 106 -12.43 2.44 -4.88
N TRP A 107 -11.29 2.08 -5.48
CA TRP A 107 -10.79 0.70 -5.59
C TRP A 107 -10.53 -0.01 -4.23
N MET A 108 -10.57 -1.35 -4.24
CA MET A 108 -10.38 -2.23 -3.07
C MET A 108 -8.92 -2.39 -2.64
N ARG A 109 -8.71 -2.50 -1.32
CA ARG A 109 -7.44 -2.86 -0.67
C ARG A 109 -7.60 -4.21 0.03
N VAL A 110 -6.64 -5.12 -0.15
CA VAL A 110 -6.48 -6.33 0.67
C VAL A 110 -5.19 -6.18 1.47
N PRO A 111 -5.23 -5.96 2.80
CA PRO A 111 -4.03 -5.94 3.63
C PRO A 111 -3.42 -7.36 3.71
N LEU A 112 -2.09 -7.45 3.80
CA LEU A 112 -1.40 -8.74 3.91
C LEU A 112 -1.67 -9.39 5.27
N VAL A 113 -1.58 -8.63 6.37
CA VAL A 113 -1.72 -9.14 7.74
C VAL A 113 -3.11 -8.82 8.28
N ALA A 114 -3.72 -9.77 8.98
CA ALA A 114 -4.98 -9.53 9.65
C ALA A 114 -4.79 -8.53 10.80
N PRO A 115 -5.64 -7.50 10.95
CA PRO A 115 -5.55 -6.56 12.08
C PRO A 115 -5.60 -7.24 13.46
N GLU A 116 -6.08 -8.48 13.52
CA GLU A 116 -6.09 -9.33 14.69
C GLU A 116 -4.70 -9.86 15.06
N ASP A 117 -3.81 -10.06 14.09
CA ASP A 117 -2.48 -10.65 14.27
C ASP A 117 -1.40 -9.59 14.60
N LEU A 118 -1.75 -8.30 14.60
CA LEU A 118 -0.89 -7.16 14.97
C LEU A 118 -0.96 -6.80 16.46
N ARG A 119 -1.63 -7.61 17.28
CA ARG A 119 -1.88 -7.35 18.70
C ARG A 119 -0.89 -8.14 19.55
N ASP A 120 0.26 -7.53 19.84
CA ASP A 120 1.08 -8.01 20.96
C ASP A 120 0.44 -7.58 22.29
N ASP A 121 0.21 -8.59 23.13
CA ASP A 121 0.16 -8.58 24.58
C ASP A 121 -0.94 -7.78 25.30
N ILE A 122 -2.13 -8.39 25.41
CA ILE A 122 -2.87 -8.30 26.67
C ILE A 122 -2.24 -9.34 27.61
N ILE A 123 -1.53 -8.90 28.65
CA ILE A 123 -1.08 -9.75 29.75
C ILE A 123 -2.32 -10.21 30.53
N GLU A 124 -3.02 -11.22 30.02
CA GLU A 124 -3.98 -11.98 30.79
C GLU A 124 -3.26 -13.20 31.36
N ASN A 125 -3.22 -13.28 32.70
CA ASN A 125 -2.69 -14.42 33.47
C ASN A 125 -3.59 -15.67 33.33
N ALA A 126 -4.08 -15.97 32.13
CA ALA A 126 -4.81 -17.17 31.81
C ALA A 126 -3.83 -18.20 31.23
N PRO A 127 -3.89 -19.48 31.64
CA PRO A 127 -3.06 -20.52 31.04
C PRO A 127 -3.38 -20.60 29.54
N THR A 128 -2.42 -20.22 28.70
CA THR A 128 -2.49 -20.36 27.25
C THR A 128 -2.51 -21.84 26.91
N THR A 129 -3.69 -22.39 26.63
CA THR A 129 -3.80 -23.59 25.80
C THR A 129 -3.22 -23.23 24.44
N HIS A 130 -1.95 -23.56 24.20
CA HIS A 130 -1.33 -23.54 22.87
C HIS A 130 -2.02 -24.60 22.01
N THR A 131 -3.25 -24.34 21.57
CA THR A 131 -3.75 -24.95 20.34
C THR A 131 -2.96 -24.28 19.23
N GLN A 132 -1.94 -24.99 18.72
CA GLN A 132 -1.26 -24.65 17.47
C GLN A 132 -2.32 -24.58 16.36
N GLU A 133 -2.90 -23.41 16.13
CA GLU A 133 -3.73 -23.16 14.95
C GLU A 133 -2.79 -23.03 13.76
N TYR A 134 -2.38 -24.18 13.20
CA TYR A 134 -1.61 -24.30 11.96
C TYR A 134 -2.28 -23.53 10.79
N SER A 135 -3.58 -23.26 10.88
CA SER A 135 -4.35 -22.48 9.90
C SER A 135 -4.25 -20.95 10.07
N GLY A 136 -3.74 -20.48 11.21
CA GLY A 136 -3.62 -19.05 11.52
C GLY A 136 -2.58 -18.34 10.66
N GLU A 137 -1.43 -18.97 10.48
CA GLU A 137 -0.29 -18.41 9.75
C GLU A 137 -0.51 -18.33 8.23
N GLU A 138 -1.42 -19.14 7.67
CA GLU A 138 -1.69 -19.19 6.21
C GLU A 138 -2.78 -18.21 5.72
N LYS A 139 -3.38 -17.42 6.62
CA LYS A 139 -4.54 -16.56 6.29
C LYS A 139 -4.22 -15.54 5.18
N THR A 140 -3.02 -14.98 5.22
CA THR A 140 -2.58 -13.87 4.38
C THR A 140 -2.47 -14.26 2.90
N TRP A 141 -1.87 -15.43 2.63
CA TRP A 141 -1.79 -16.00 1.29
C TRP A 141 -3.17 -16.35 0.75
N MET A 142 -4.06 -16.90 1.58
CA MET A 142 -5.43 -17.23 1.18
C MET A 142 -6.23 -15.98 0.77
N TRP A 143 -6.00 -14.84 1.43
CA TRP A 143 -6.62 -13.58 1.06
C TRP A 143 -6.18 -13.11 -0.32
N TRP A 144 -4.87 -13.17 -0.60
CA TRP A 144 -4.34 -12.89 -1.93
C TRP A 144 -4.93 -13.84 -2.99
N HIS A 145 -4.93 -15.15 -2.72
CA HIS A 145 -5.47 -16.16 -3.63
C HIS A 145 -6.94 -15.90 -3.99
N ASN A 146 -7.78 -15.63 -2.99
CA ASN A 146 -9.19 -15.29 -3.20
C ASN A 146 -9.34 -14.00 -4.01
N PHE A 147 -8.56 -12.97 -3.69
CA PHE A 147 -8.60 -11.69 -4.40
C PHE A 147 -8.22 -11.83 -5.87
N ARG A 148 -7.07 -12.45 -6.18
CA ARG A 148 -6.64 -12.63 -7.58
C ARG A 148 -7.59 -13.53 -8.37
N THR A 149 -8.23 -14.50 -7.71
CA THR A 149 -9.27 -15.36 -8.32
C THR A 149 -10.52 -14.55 -8.65
N LEU A 150 -11.00 -13.69 -7.75
CA LEU A 150 -12.13 -12.79 -8.01
C LEU A 150 -11.84 -11.77 -9.12
N CYS A 151 -10.58 -11.39 -9.27
CA CYS A 151 -10.12 -10.51 -10.35
C CYS A 151 -9.72 -11.25 -11.64
N ASP A 152 -10.11 -12.52 -11.77
CA ASP A 152 -9.87 -13.37 -12.95
C ASP A 152 -8.41 -13.37 -13.41
N TYR A 153 -7.48 -13.48 -12.44
CA TYR A 153 -6.05 -13.64 -12.70
C TYR A 153 -5.45 -12.53 -13.59
N SER A 154 -5.97 -11.31 -13.46
CA SER A 154 -5.49 -10.16 -14.23
C SER A 154 -3.99 -9.94 -14.05
N LYS A 155 -3.24 -9.97 -15.16
CA LYS A 155 -1.79 -9.67 -15.24
C LYS A 155 -1.40 -8.26 -14.80
N ARG A 156 -2.37 -7.40 -14.48
CA ARG A 156 -2.16 -6.03 -13.97
C ARG A 156 -2.18 -5.97 -12.44
N ILE A 157 -2.46 -7.08 -11.78
CA ILE A 157 -2.51 -7.20 -10.33
C ILE A 157 -1.31 -8.05 -9.92
N ALA A 158 -0.53 -7.51 -8.99
CA ALA A 158 0.64 -8.13 -8.41
C ALA A 158 0.63 -7.89 -6.90
N VAL A 159 1.44 -8.63 -6.14
CA VAL A 159 1.56 -8.49 -4.70
C VAL A 159 2.77 -7.63 -4.31
N ALA A 160 2.57 -6.78 -3.31
CA ALA A 160 3.64 -6.08 -2.61
C ALA A 160 3.72 -6.63 -1.20
N LEU A 161 4.71 -7.51 -0.95
CA LEU A 161 4.89 -8.17 0.34
C LEU A 161 5.54 -7.23 1.35
N GLU A 162 4.86 -7.02 2.48
CA GLU A 162 5.37 -6.26 3.63
C GLU A 162 6.07 -7.24 4.58
N ILE A 163 7.34 -6.98 4.86
CA ILE A 163 8.17 -7.81 5.75
C ILE A 163 8.14 -7.18 7.14
N GLY A 164 7.64 -7.93 8.13
CA GLY A 164 7.60 -7.53 9.54
C GLY A 164 8.97 -7.58 10.23
N ALA A 165 9.01 -7.16 11.50
CA ALA A 165 10.21 -7.27 12.33
C ALA A 165 10.61 -8.74 12.57
N ASP A 166 9.61 -9.60 12.79
CA ASP A 166 9.76 -11.03 12.97
C ASP A 166 9.32 -11.78 11.70
N LEU A 167 10.16 -12.70 11.24
CA LEU A 167 9.85 -13.50 10.07
C LEU A 167 8.92 -14.67 10.44
N PRO A 168 7.91 -14.96 9.61
CA PRO A 168 7.09 -16.14 9.81
C PRO A 168 7.92 -17.41 9.52
N SER A 169 7.36 -18.55 9.85
CA SER A 169 7.96 -19.85 9.59
C SER A 169 8.18 -20.10 8.08
N ASN A 170 9.20 -20.90 7.72
CA ASN A 170 9.59 -21.13 6.32
C ASN A 170 8.42 -21.63 5.44
N HIS A 171 7.53 -22.46 5.99
CA HIS A 171 6.40 -22.98 5.23
C HIS A 171 5.44 -21.86 4.76
N VAL A 172 5.28 -20.78 5.54
CA VAL A 172 4.48 -19.60 5.17
C VAL A 172 5.18 -18.81 4.07
N ILE A 173 6.50 -18.66 4.15
CA ILE A 173 7.32 -17.98 3.13
C ILE A 173 7.24 -18.74 1.80
N ASP A 174 7.36 -20.07 1.85
CA ASP A 174 7.35 -20.93 0.66
C ASP A 174 6.02 -20.86 -0.12
N ARG A 175 4.92 -20.46 0.52
CA ARG A 175 3.63 -20.25 -0.18
C ARG A 175 3.65 -19.09 -1.16
N TRP A 176 4.52 -18.11 -0.94
CA TRP A 176 4.68 -16.97 -1.84
C TRP A 176 5.57 -17.28 -3.04
N LEU A 177 6.18 -18.46 -3.09
CA LEU A 177 6.97 -18.89 -4.24
C LEU A 177 6.06 -19.05 -5.48
N GLY A 178 6.38 -18.29 -6.53
CA GLY A 178 5.66 -18.31 -7.80
C GLY A 178 4.46 -17.36 -7.87
N GLU A 179 4.18 -16.58 -6.82
CA GLU A 179 3.17 -15.52 -6.88
C GLU A 179 3.75 -14.24 -7.54
N PRO A 180 2.95 -13.53 -8.36
CA PRO A 180 3.40 -12.36 -9.14
C PRO A 180 3.39 -11.03 -8.37
#